data_AF-A0A7C3ZEE1-F1
#
_entry.id   AF-A0A7C3ZEE1-F1
#
_cell.length_a   1.000
_cell.length_b   1.000
_cell.length_c   1.000
_cell.angle_alpha   90.00
_cell.angle_beta   90.00
_cell.angle_gamma   90.00
#
_symmetry.space_group_name_H-M   'P 1'
#
loop_
_entity.id
_entity.type
_entity.pdbx_description
1 polymer ?
#
loop_
_entity_poly.entity_id
_entity_poly.type
_entity_poly.pdbx_seq_one_letter_code
_entity_poly.pdbx_strand_id
1 'polypeptide(L)'
;MVSCTLLALVLISAALALPPFGSPVMDSGSFILQTEAGARKAANIVCAIVLDYRGYDTLGEATILLAAVAGVAALLKVTAK
;
A
#
# COMPACT_ATOMS: atom_id res chain seq x y z
N MET A 1 18.15 12.25 20.50
CA MET A 1 18.88 12.79 19.34
C MET A 1 19.71 11.73 18.64
N VAL A 2 20.62 11.03 19.35
CA VAL A 2 21.48 9.97 18.78
C VAL A 2 20.72 8.83 18.07
N SER A 3 19.58 8.40 18.62
CA SER A 3 18.74 7.35 17.99
C SER A 3 18.15 7.79 16.64
N CYS A 4 17.70 9.04 16.52
CA CYS A 4 17.15 9.57 15.28
C CYS A 4 18.23 9.73 14.20
N THR A 5 19.44 10.16 14.58
CA THR A 5 20.57 10.25 13.64
C THR A 5 21.02 8.88 13.16
N LEU A 6 21.07 7.88 14.06
CA LEU A 6 21.39 6.51 13.67
C LEU A 6 20.37 5.95 12.68
N LEU A 7 19.08 6.11 12.95
CA LEU A 7 18.01 5.68 12.05
C LEU A 7 18.12 6.37 10.69
N ALA A 8 18.35 7.69 10.67
CA ALA A 8 18.50 8.43 9.43
C ALA A 8 19.68 7.91 8.60
N LEU A 9 20.81 7.60 9.24
CA LEU A 9 22.00 7.10 8.55
C LEU A 9 21.77 5.70 7.95
N VAL A 10 21.02 4.83 8.64
CA VAL A 10 20.59 3.52 8.13
C VAL A 10 19.63 3.66 6.95
N LEU A 11 18.67 4.59 7.01
CA LEU A 11 17.73 4.81 5.92
C LEU A 11 18.42 5.39 4.67
N ILE A 12 19.38 6.30 4.86
CA ILE A 12 20.18 6.88 3.77
C ILE A 12 21.06 5.81 3.13
N SER A 13 21.73 4.96 3.92
CA SER A 13 22.57 3.89 3.36
C SER A 13 21.74 2.86 2.60
N ALA A 14 20.54 2.50 3.10
CA ALA A 14 19.61 1.63 2.41
C ALA A 14 19.12 2.24 1.08
N ALA A 15 18.81 3.54 1.06
CA ALA A 15 18.40 4.24 -0.15
C ALA A 15 19.52 4.28 -1.21
N LEU A 16 20.77 4.47 -0.78
CA LEU A 16 21.95 4.43 -1.68
C LEU A 16 22.27 3.04 -2.20
N ALA A 17 21.78 1.98 -1.54
CA ALA A 17 21.97 0.59 -1.95
C ALA A 17 20.87 0.08 -2.90
N LEU A 18 19.89 0.91 -3.27
CA LEU A 18 18.83 0.53 -4.20
C LEU A 18 19.38 0.27 -5.62
N PRO A 19 18.76 -0.66 -6.38
CA PRO A 19 19.12 -0.88 -7.78
C PRO A 19 18.99 0.38 -8.64
N PRO A 20 19.71 0.46 -9.78
CA PRO A 20 19.56 1.54 -10.72
C PRO A 20 18.09 1.71 -11.14
N PHE A 21 17.69 2.96 -11.34
CA PHE A 21 16.34 3.28 -11.82
C PHE A 21 16.00 2.49 -13.08
N GLY A 22 14.78 1.93 -13.13
CA GLY A 22 14.32 1.08 -14.22
C GLY A 22 14.67 -0.41 -14.09
N SER A 23 15.40 -0.80 -13.04
CA SER A 23 15.70 -2.21 -12.76
C SER A 23 14.60 -2.83 -11.87
N PRO A 24 13.74 -3.72 -12.39
CA PRO A 24 12.72 -4.36 -11.58
C PRO A 24 13.38 -5.22 -10.49
N VAL A 25 12.94 -5.03 -9.24
CA VAL A 25 13.48 -5.75 -8.06
C VAL A 25 12.78 -7.09 -7.84
N MET A 26 11.56 -7.24 -8.36
CA MET A 26 10.70 -8.41 -8.15
C MET A 26 10.12 -8.91 -9.47
N ASP A 27 10.05 -10.24 -9.60
CA ASP A 27 9.47 -10.92 -10.78
C ASP A 27 7.94 -10.84 -10.82
N SER A 28 7.30 -10.49 -9.71
CA SER A 28 5.83 -10.40 -9.64
C SER A 28 5.27 -9.34 -10.61
N GLY A 29 5.98 -8.22 -10.79
CA GLY A 29 5.56 -7.16 -11.71
C GLY A 29 5.56 -7.63 -13.16
N SER A 30 6.63 -8.30 -13.61
CA SER A 30 6.71 -8.85 -14.96
C SER A 30 5.73 -10.00 -15.17
N PHE A 31 5.55 -10.87 -14.17
CA PHE A 31 4.55 -11.95 -14.21
C PHE A 31 3.13 -11.42 -14.41
N ILE A 32 2.73 -10.40 -13.64
CA ILE A 32 1.40 -9.80 -13.74
C ILE A 32 1.23 -9.12 -15.11
N LEU A 33 2.24 -8.39 -15.59
CA LEU A 33 2.19 -7.75 -16.91
C LEU A 33 2.05 -8.76 -18.05
N GLN A 34 2.72 -9.92 -17.96
CA GLN A 34 2.65 -10.95 -19.00
C GLN A 34 1.35 -11.76 -18.95
N THR A 35 0.86 -12.07 -17.74
CA THR A 35 -0.31 -12.94 -17.53
C THR A 35 -1.62 -12.16 -17.69
N GLU A 36 -1.69 -10.94 -17.14
CA GLU A 36 -2.94 -10.19 -17.02
C GLU A 36 -3.21 -9.26 -18.21
N ALA A 37 -2.18 -8.87 -18.99
CA ALA A 37 -2.37 -8.00 -20.16
C ALA A 37 -3.26 -8.60 -21.26
N GLY A 38 -3.43 -9.94 -21.28
CA GLY A 38 -4.32 -10.64 -22.21
C GLY A 38 -5.53 -11.33 -21.57
N ALA A 39 -5.48 -11.62 -20.26
CA ALA A 39 -6.46 -12.51 -19.62
C ALA A 39 -7.63 -11.80 -18.94
N ARG A 40 -7.47 -10.54 -18.51
CA ARG A 40 -8.48 -9.85 -17.67
C ARG A 40 -9.21 -8.73 -18.41
N LYS A 41 -10.51 -8.57 -18.11
CA LYS A 41 -11.37 -7.50 -18.64
C LYS A 41 -11.19 -6.14 -17.92
N ALA A 42 -10.12 -5.97 -17.14
CA ALA A 42 -9.87 -4.74 -16.42
C ALA A 42 -9.10 -3.76 -17.31
N ALA A 43 -9.70 -2.62 -17.65
CA ALA A 43 -9.04 -1.56 -18.42
C ALA A 43 -7.85 -0.92 -17.68
N ASN A 44 -7.76 -1.10 -16.36
CA ASN A 44 -6.70 -0.59 -15.52
C ASN A 44 -6.05 -1.73 -14.71
N ILE A 45 -4.81 -2.06 -15.06
CA ILE A 45 -4.04 -3.13 -14.43
C ILE A 45 -3.73 -2.85 -12.95
N VAL A 46 -3.53 -1.60 -12.55
CA VAL A 46 -3.29 -1.25 -11.14
C VAL A 46 -4.53 -1.52 -10.32
N CYS A 47 -5.71 -1.13 -10.82
CA CYS A 47 -6.99 -1.41 -10.17
C CYS A 47 -7.23 -2.92 -10.05
N ALA A 48 -6.92 -3.68 -11.12
CA ALA A 48 -7.00 -5.13 -11.10
C ALA A 48 -6.11 -5.75 -10.01
N ILE A 49 -4.86 -5.27 -9.85
CA ILE A 49 -3.95 -5.76 -8.82
C ILE A 49 -4.49 -5.47 -7.42
N VAL A 50 -4.90 -4.22 -7.17
CA VAL A 50 -5.33 -3.77 -5.85
C VAL A 50 -6.62 -4.47 -5.41
N LEU A 51 -7.56 -4.72 -6.33
CA LEU A 51 -8.83 -5.37 -6.00
C LEU A 51 -8.81 -6.90 -6.08
N ASP A 52 -8.09 -7.50 -7.04
CA ASP A 52 -8.09 -8.97 -7.21
C ASP A 52 -6.97 -9.63 -6.39
N TYR A 53 -5.71 -9.24 -6.62
CA TYR A 53 -4.57 -9.88 -5.96
C TYR A 53 -4.35 -9.39 -4.53
N ARG A 54 -4.57 -8.09 -4.31
CA ARG A 54 -4.36 -7.41 -3.03
C ARG A 54 -5.67 -6.95 -2.39
N GLY A 55 -6.80 -7.52 -2.80
CA GLY A 55 -8.12 -7.14 -2.32
C GLY A 55 -8.27 -7.21 -0.80
N TYR A 56 -7.56 -8.14 -0.13
CA TYR A 56 -7.55 -8.22 1.33
C TYR A 56 -6.91 -7.00 2.01
N ASP A 57 -5.85 -6.44 1.42
CA ASP A 57 -5.18 -5.24 1.93
C ASP A 57 -6.11 -4.02 1.81
N THR A 58 -6.75 -3.86 0.65
CA THR A 58 -7.74 -2.79 0.39
C THR A 58 -9.03 -2.96 1.19
N LEU A 59 -9.48 -4.19 1.43
CA LEU A 59 -10.60 -4.45 2.35
C LEU A 59 -10.23 -4.03 3.78
N GLY A 60 -8.98 -4.25 4.17
CA GLY A 60 -8.42 -3.75 5.43
C GLY A 60 -8.46 -2.22 5.50
N GLU A 61 -7.97 -1.53 4.47
CA GLU A 61 -8.04 -0.07 4.36
C GLU A 61 -9.49 0.45 4.51
N ALA A 62 -10.44 -0.16 3.80
CA ALA A 62 -11.86 0.20 3.89
C ALA A 62 -12.42 -0.04 5.30
N THR A 63 -12.01 -1.12 5.96
CA THR A 63 -12.42 -1.43 7.34
C THR A 63 -11.86 -0.41 8.34
N ILE A 64 -10.60 0.02 8.18
CA ILE A 64 -9.99 1.07 9.00
C ILE A 64 -10.78 2.37 8.85
N LEU A 65 -11.10 2.78 7.62
CA LEU A 65 -11.88 3.99 7.37
C LEU A 65 -13.29 3.89 7.98
N LEU A 66 -13.95 2.74 7.84
CA LEU A 66 -15.25 2.49 8.44
C LEU A 66 -15.19 2.58 9.97
N ALA A 67 -14.20 1.93 10.60
CA ALA A 67 -14.00 1.96 12.03
C ALA A 67 -13.68 3.38 12.54
N ALA A 68 -12.89 4.16 11.80
CA ALA A 68 -12.59 5.54 12.13
C ALA A 68 -13.87 6.41 12.12
N VAL A 69 -14.66 6.33 11.06
CA VAL A 69 -15.94 7.07 10.97
C VAL A 69 -16.92 6.62 12.05
N ALA A 70 -17.06 5.31 12.27
CA ALA A 70 -17.92 4.77 13.32
C ALA A 70 -17.48 5.22 14.72
N GLY A 71 -16.17 5.23 14.98
CA GLY A 71 -15.58 5.70 16.24
C GLY A 71 -15.84 7.18 16.48
N VAL A 72 -15.61 8.04 15.48
CA VAL A 72 -15.91 9.48 15.57
C VAL A 72 -17.40 9.71 15.79
N ALA A 73 -18.27 9.02 15.04
CA ALA A 73 -19.72 9.13 15.20
C ALA A 73 -20.19 8.72 16.61
N ALA A 74 -19.59 7.67 17.19
CA ALA A 74 -19.87 7.23 18.55
C ALA A 74 -19.44 8.29 19.59
N LEU A 75 -18.22 8.84 19.46
CA LEU A 75 -17.71 9.87 20.37
C LEU A 75 -18.56 11.14 20.33
N LEU A 76 -18.89 11.64 19.14
CA LEU A 76 -19.71 12.84 18.99
C LEU A 76 -21.12 12.66 19.57
N LYS A 77 -21.71 11.46 19.48
CA LYS A 77 -22.99 11.16 20.15
C LYS A 77 -22.88 11.16 21.67
N VAL A 78 -21.74 10.74 22.23
CA VAL A 78 -21.50 10.75 23.69
C VAL A 78 -21.34 12.18 24.22
N THR A 79 -20.76 13.08 23.43
CA THR A 79 -20.56 14.49 23.81
C THR A 79 -21.78 15.39 23.56
N ALA A 80 -22.69 15.02 22.66
CA ALA A 80 -23.88 15.81 22.32
C ALA A 80 -25.01 15.75 23.37
N LYS A 81 -24.69 15.45 24.63
CA LYS A 81 -25.61 15.43 25.76
C LYS A 81 -25.14 16.41 26.83
#